data_AF-A0A7S4F642-F1
#
_entry.id   AF-A0A7S4F642-F1
#
_cell.length_a   1.000
_cell.length_b   1.000
_cell.length_c   1.000
_cell.angle_alpha   90.00
_cell.angle_beta   90.00
_cell.angle_gamma   90.00
#
_symmetry.space_group_name_H-M   'P 1'
#
loop_
_entity.id
_entity.type
_entity.pdbx_description
1 polymer ?
#
loop_
_entity_poly.entity_id
_entity_poly.type
_entity_poly.pdbx_seq_one_letter_code
_entity_poly.pdbx_strand_id
1 'polypeptide(L)'
;GGAAASRLASAALPPLLRTSPRWPSAPLSACLFALAYHAQPHLTDANVLHALLRRALAEMRSRHTADRIESLKLLGLVLSCGGDAAVWGASPDSAIAAAVQQLRGLAAIDESEDVRALAHKIANVAFGDGAELALS
;
A
#
# COMPACT_ATOMS: atom_id res chain seq x y z
N GLY A 1 -3.53 -27.33 -5.21
CA GLY A 1 -3.84 -26.56 -4.00
C GLY A 1 -3.89 -25.05 -4.22
N GLY A 2 -2.82 -24.44 -4.71
CA GLY A 2 -2.64 -22.97 -4.69
C GLY A 2 -3.64 -22.11 -5.47
N ALA A 3 -4.08 -22.55 -6.66
CA ALA A 3 -4.98 -21.74 -7.50
C ALA A 3 -6.38 -21.54 -6.90
N ALA A 4 -6.89 -22.51 -6.14
CA ALA A 4 -8.20 -22.39 -5.49
C ALA A 4 -8.15 -21.43 -4.29
N ALA A 5 -7.08 -21.49 -3.49
CA ALA A 5 -6.85 -20.58 -2.37
C ALA A 5 -6.64 -19.14 -2.85
N SER A 6 -5.89 -18.94 -3.93
CA SER A 6 -5.64 -17.62 -4.51
C SER A 6 -6.92 -16.97 -5.06
N ARG A 7 -7.79 -17.75 -5.72
CA ARG A 7 -9.12 -17.27 -6.17
C ARG A 7 -10.05 -16.93 -5.01
N LEU A 8 -10.06 -17.76 -3.97
CA LEU A 8 -10.87 -17.51 -2.77
C LEU A 8 -10.41 -16.25 -2.04
N ALA A 9 -9.10 -16.04 -1.94
CA ALA A 9 -8.52 -14.83 -1.37
C ALA A 9 -8.89 -13.58 -2.19
N SER A 10 -8.79 -13.64 -3.52
CA SER A 10 -9.22 -12.56 -4.41
C SER A 10 -10.70 -12.21 -4.24
N ALA A 11 -11.58 -13.21 -4.15
CA ALA A 11 -13.02 -13.01 -3.95
C ALA A 11 -13.36 -12.41 -2.57
N ALA A 12 -12.53 -12.64 -1.56
CA ALA A 12 -12.74 -12.12 -0.20
C ALA A 12 -12.32 -10.65 -0.03
N LEU A 13 -11.45 -10.11 -0.90
CA LEU A 13 -10.93 -8.73 -0.77
C LEU A 13 -12.03 -7.65 -0.93
N PRO A 14 -12.87 -7.64 -2.00
CA PRO A 14 -13.89 -6.59 -2.18
C PRO A 14 -14.89 -6.42 -1.02
N PRO A 15 -15.46 -7.48 -0.40
CA PRO A 15 -16.35 -7.30 0.74
C PRO A 15 -15.60 -6.79 1.99
N LEU A 16 -14.37 -7.25 2.25
CA LEU A 16 -13.56 -6.78 3.37
C LEU A 16 -13.16 -5.31 3.24
N LEU A 17 -12.82 -4.86 2.03
CA LEU A 17 -12.53 -3.45 1.75
C LEU A 17 -13.73 -2.51 1.98
N ARG A 18 -14.95 -3.03 1.87
CA ARG A 18 -16.19 -2.29 2.15
C ARG A 18 -16.50 -2.21 3.65
N THR A 19 -15.81 -2.97 4.50
CA THR A 19 -16.00 -2.86 5.95
C THR A 19 -15.37 -1.56 6.45
N SER A 20 -16.24 -0.63 6.86
CA SER A 20 -15.82 0.61 7.50
C SER A 20 -15.22 0.28 8.87
N PRO A 21 -14.04 0.81 9.24
CA PRO A 21 -13.41 0.45 10.49
C PRO A 21 -14.21 1.05 11.65
N ARG A 22 -14.99 0.20 12.33
CA ARG A 22 -15.56 0.54 13.64
C ARG A 22 -14.59 0.26 14.79
N TRP A 23 -13.50 -0.46 14.53
CA TRP A 23 -12.56 -1.05 15.50
C TRP A 23 -11.12 -0.92 14.98
N PRO A 24 -10.07 -1.04 15.84
CA PRO A 24 -8.69 -0.76 15.47
C PRO A 24 -8.25 -1.51 14.21
N SER A 25 -7.51 -0.79 13.37
CA SER A 25 -7.13 -1.10 11.99
C SER A 25 -6.17 -2.27 11.81
N ALA A 26 -5.29 -2.54 12.79
CA ALA A 26 -4.21 -3.54 12.67
C ALA A 26 -4.65 -4.92 12.19
N PRO A 27 -5.67 -5.57 12.81
CA PRO A 27 -6.09 -6.91 12.41
C PRO A 27 -6.65 -6.94 10.99
N LEU A 28 -7.32 -5.86 10.56
CA LEU A 28 -7.91 -5.78 9.24
C LEU A 28 -6.83 -5.57 8.16
N SER A 29 -5.86 -4.68 8.38
CA SER A 29 -4.74 -4.52 7.44
C SER A 29 -3.87 -5.77 7.31
N ALA A 30 -3.61 -6.47 8.42
CA ALA A 30 -2.90 -7.75 8.39
C ALA A 30 -3.69 -8.80 7.57
N CYS A 31 -5.01 -8.89 7.77
CA CYS A 31 -5.87 -9.78 6.98
C CYS A 31 -5.89 -9.39 5.49
N LEU A 32 -6.02 -8.10 5.18
CA LEU A 32 -6.00 -7.60 3.80
C LEU A 32 -4.67 -7.90 3.13
N PHE A 33 -3.55 -7.70 3.82
CA PHE A 33 -2.23 -8.05 3.30
C PHE A 33 -2.11 -9.56 3.03
N ALA A 34 -2.45 -10.41 4.00
CA ALA A 34 -2.36 -11.86 3.84
C ALA A 34 -3.20 -12.37 2.66
N LEU A 35 -4.43 -11.86 2.53
CA LEU A 35 -5.31 -12.20 1.40
C LEU A 35 -4.76 -11.69 0.08
N ALA A 36 -4.32 -10.44 0.02
CA ALA A 36 -3.76 -9.85 -1.18
C ALA A 36 -2.47 -10.55 -1.63
N TYR A 37 -1.63 -10.98 -0.67
CA TYR A 37 -0.39 -11.72 -0.92
C TYR A 37 -0.64 -13.07 -1.56
N HIS A 38 -1.59 -13.84 -1.01
CA HIS A 38 -1.99 -15.11 -1.63
C HIS A 38 -2.75 -14.93 -2.94
N ALA A 39 -3.45 -13.80 -3.12
CA ALA A 39 -4.18 -13.47 -4.34
C ALA A 39 -3.33 -12.83 -5.44
N GLN A 40 -2.07 -12.49 -5.16
CA GLN A 40 -1.21 -11.67 -6.04
C GLN A 40 -1.19 -12.09 -7.52
N PRO A 41 -1.10 -13.39 -7.89
CA PRO A 41 -1.12 -13.83 -9.29
C PRO A 41 -2.44 -13.54 -10.03
N HIS A 42 -3.51 -13.23 -9.30
CA HIS A 42 -4.85 -12.99 -9.82
C HIS A 42 -5.39 -11.60 -9.45
N LEU A 43 -4.61 -10.79 -8.74
CA LEU A 43 -5.01 -9.46 -8.29
C LEU A 43 -4.79 -8.43 -9.41
N THR A 44 -5.65 -8.48 -10.42
CA THR A 44 -5.56 -7.66 -11.64
C THR A 44 -6.60 -6.55 -11.71
N ASP A 45 -7.61 -6.57 -10.83
CA ASP A 45 -8.65 -5.54 -10.79
C ASP A 45 -8.10 -4.24 -10.17
N ALA A 46 -7.98 -3.21 -11.01
CA ALA A 46 -7.50 -1.89 -10.61
C ALA A 46 -8.32 -1.25 -9.49
N ASN A 47 -9.63 -1.53 -9.41
CA ASN A 47 -10.48 -0.98 -8.33
C ASN A 47 -10.13 -1.60 -6.97
N VAL A 48 -9.82 -2.91 -6.96
CA VAL A 48 -9.41 -3.61 -5.74
C VAL A 48 -8.03 -3.13 -5.31
N LEU A 49 -7.09 -3.02 -6.25
CA LEU A 49 -5.76 -2.46 -5.99
C LEU A 49 -5.83 -1.01 -5.49
N HIS A 50 -6.66 -0.16 -6.11
CA HIS A 50 -6.88 1.22 -5.68
C HIS A 50 -7.49 1.29 -4.27
N ALA A 51 -8.45 0.44 -3.95
CA ALA A 51 -9.05 0.38 -2.62
C ALA A 51 -8.05 -0.08 -1.55
N LEU A 52 -7.19 -1.06 -1.86
CA LEU A 52 -6.09 -1.49 -0.99
C LEU A 52 -5.06 -0.36 -0.78
N LEU A 53 -4.70 0.35 -1.86
CA LEU A 53 -3.81 1.52 -1.80
C LEU A 53 -4.37 2.60 -0.86
N ARG A 54 -5.62 3.02 -1.08
CA ARG A 54 -6.27 4.04 -0.24
C ARG A 54 -6.32 3.62 1.22
N ARG A 55 -6.54 2.33 1.47
CA ARG A 55 -6.57 1.78 2.83
C ARG A 55 -5.19 1.85 3.48
N ALA A 56 -4.16 1.37 2.80
CA ALA A 56 -2.78 1.43 3.27
C ALA A 56 -2.36 2.86 3.62
N LEU A 57 -2.63 3.84 2.74
CA LEU A 57 -2.29 5.24 2.96
C LEU A 57 -3.09 5.90 4.10
N ALA A 58 -4.32 5.46 4.35
CA ALA A 58 -5.11 5.95 5.48
C ALA A 58 -4.57 5.42 6.81
N GLU A 59 -4.20 4.14 6.85
CA GLU A 59 -3.78 3.46 8.07
C GLU A 59 -2.30 3.67 8.43
N MET A 60 -1.45 4.05 7.47
CA MET A 60 -0.09 4.54 7.74
C MET A 60 -0.04 5.75 8.68
N ARG A 61 -1.14 6.50 8.81
CA ARG A 61 -1.27 7.62 9.76
C ARG A 61 -1.61 7.18 11.19
N SER A 62 -1.76 5.87 11.43
CA SER A 62 -2.03 5.34 12.76
C SER A 62 -0.90 5.66 13.73
N ARG A 63 -1.26 5.98 14.97
CA ARG A 63 -0.30 6.18 16.07
C ARG A 63 0.36 4.87 16.55
N HIS A 64 -0.17 3.73 16.12
CA HIS A 64 0.28 2.40 16.54
C HIS A 64 1.28 1.84 15.53
N THR A 65 2.49 1.48 15.98
CA THR A 65 3.57 0.96 15.10
C THR A 65 3.17 -0.32 14.35
N ALA A 66 2.46 -1.24 15.01
CA ALA A 66 2.00 -2.47 14.37
C ALA A 66 1.10 -2.19 13.15
N ASP A 67 0.11 -1.30 13.30
CA ASP A 67 -0.78 -0.87 12.21
C ASP A 67 0.01 -0.26 11.05
N ARG A 68 1.01 0.58 11.36
CA ARG A 68 1.86 1.23 10.35
C ARG A 68 2.64 0.20 9.53
N ILE A 69 3.25 -0.80 10.18
CA ILE A 69 4.00 -1.87 9.52
C ILE A 69 3.10 -2.68 8.59
N GLU A 70 1.91 -3.09 9.04
CA GLU A 70 0.98 -3.86 8.20
C GLU A 70 0.48 -3.04 7.00
N SER A 71 0.25 -1.74 7.21
CA SER A 71 -0.10 -0.81 6.13
C SER A 71 1.02 -0.63 5.11
N LEU A 72 2.29 -0.60 5.55
CA LEU A 72 3.47 -0.56 4.68
C LEU A 72 3.61 -1.83 3.84
N LYS A 73 3.40 -3.01 4.44
CA LYS A 73 3.39 -4.29 3.71
C LYS A 73 2.30 -4.30 2.65
N LEU A 74 1.11 -3.82 3.00
CA LEU A 74 -0.01 -3.70 2.07
C LEU A 74 0.30 -2.74 0.92
N LEU A 75 0.90 -1.58 1.21
CA LEU A 75 1.36 -0.62 0.19
C LEU A 75 2.38 -1.27 -0.75
N GLY A 76 3.43 -1.89 -0.22
CA GLY A 76 4.47 -2.55 -1.01
C GLY A 76 3.90 -3.64 -1.92
N LEU A 77 2.92 -4.39 -1.43
CA LEU A 77 2.20 -5.38 -2.22
C LEU A 77 1.44 -4.76 -3.38
N VAL A 78 0.65 -3.71 -3.14
CA VAL A 78 -0.13 -3.06 -4.20
C VAL A 78 0.80 -2.54 -5.30
N LEU A 79 1.92 -1.95 -4.93
CA LEU A 79 2.93 -1.47 -5.88
C LEU A 79 3.56 -2.61 -6.69
N SER A 80 3.76 -3.77 -6.07
CA SER A 80 4.32 -4.94 -6.75
C SER A 80 3.37 -5.58 -7.76
N CYS A 81 2.06 -5.32 -7.68
CA CYS A 81 1.04 -5.82 -8.62
C CYS A 81 0.92 -5.00 -9.91
N GLY A 82 1.75 -3.97 -10.11
CA GLY A 82 1.67 -3.08 -11.27
C GLY A 82 0.88 -1.83 -10.94
N GLY A 83 1.59 -0.81 -10.43
CA GLY A 83 1.04 0.51 -10.12
C GLY A 83 0.76 1.35 -11.37
N ASP A 84 -0.15 0.89 -12.22
CA ASP A 84 -0.77 1.67 -13.29
C ASP A 84 -1.51 2.90 -12.71
N ALA A 85 -1.58 4.00 -13.47
CA ALA A 85 -2.41 5.17 -13.17
C ALA A 85 -3.83 4.83 -12.66
N ALA A 86 -4.45 3.76 -13.18
CA ALA A 86 -5.76 3.27 -12.72
C ALA A 86 -5.77 2.86 -11.23
N VAL A 87 -4.65 2.32 -10.72
CA VAL A 87 -4.48 1.97 -9.31
C VAL A 87 -4.32 3.22 -8.44
N TRP A 88 -3.74 4.28 -8.97
CA TRP A 88 -3.56 5.55 -8.25
C TRP A 88 -4.78 6.47 -8.32
N GLY A 89 -5.69 6.22 -9.26
CA GLY A 89 -6.96 6.94 -9.41
C GLY A 89 -6.82 8.21 -10.25
N ALA A 90 -7.78 9.14 -10.09
CA ALA A 90 -7.92 10.31 -10.97
C ALA A 90 -6.77 11.34 -10.87
N SER A 91 -5.92 11.26 -9.84
CA SER A 91 -4.77 12.16 -9.67
C SER A 91 -3.54 11.40 -9.18
N PRO A 92 -2.89 10.61 -10.06
CA PRO A 92 -1.79 9.72 -9.68
C PRO A 92 -0.63 10.44 -9.00
N ASP A 93 -0.17 11.55 -9.58
CA ASP A 93 0.99 12.30 -9.08
C ASP A 93 0.80 12.80 -7.65
N SER A 94 -0.41 13.28 -7.32
CA SER A 94 -0.75 13.72 -5.97
C SER A 94 -0.83 12.57 -4.98
N ALA A 95 -1.38 11.42 -5.40
CA ALA A 95 -1.48 10.24 -4.55
C ALA A 95 -0.09 9.63 -4.26
N ILE A 96 0.76 9.60 -5.28
CA ILE A 96 2.17 9.21 -5.19
C ILE A 96 2.92 10.17 -4.25
N ALA A 97 2.81 11.48 -4.46
CA ALA A 97 3.51 12.47 -3.63
C ALA A 97 3.11 12.34 -2.15
N ALA A 98 1.83 12.11 -1.86
CA ALA A 98 1.34 11.85 -0.50
C ALA A 98 1.92 10.55 0.09
N ALA A 99 2.02 9.48 -0.71
CA ALA A 99 2.63 8.22 -0.28
C ALA A 99 4.12 8.40 0.05
N VAL A 100 4.87 9.09 -0.82
CA VAL A 100 6.30 9.39 -0.60
C VAL A 100 6.50 10.25 0.65
N GLN A 101 5.69 11.30 0.85
CA GLN A 101 5.77 12.13 2.06
C GLN A 101 5.51 11.32 3.33
N GLN A 102 4.51 10.44 3.33
CA GLN A 102 4.23 9.60 4.49
C GLN A 102 5.36 8.61 4.77
N LEU A 103 5.93 8.00 3.74
CA LEU A 103 7.08 7.10 3.87
C LEU A 103 8.33 7.82 4.41
N ARG A 104 8.60 9.04 3.93
CA ARG A 104 9.68 9.89 4.47
C ARG A 104 9.44 10.26 5.94
N GLY A 105 8.20 10.62 6.29
CA GLY A 105 7.84 10.90 7.68
C GLY A 105 8.02 9.69 8.60
N LEU A 106 7.71 8.48 8.10
CA LEU A 106 7.95 7.24 8.84
C LEU A 106 9.44 6.92 8.98
N ALA A 107 10.21 7.04 7.89
CA ALA A 107 11.66 6.87 7.90
C ALA A 107 12.41 7.84 8.84
N ALA A 108 11.83 9.02 9.13
CA ALA A 108 12.39 9.98 10.07
C ALA A 108 12.11 9.62 11.54
N ILE A 109 11.08 8.79 11.80
CA ILE A 109 10.66 8.37 13.14
C ILE A 109 11.17 6.95 13.46
N ASP A 110 11.27 6.12 12.43
CA ASP A 110 11.64 4.71 12.48
C ASP A 110 12.99 4.57 11.75
N GLU A 111 14.07 4.28 12.48
CA GLU A 111 15.44 4.16 11.92
C GLU A 111 15.59 3.00 10.91
N SER A 112 14.51 2.23 10.68
CA SER A 112 14.44 1.14 9.72
C SER A 112 14.95 1.55 8.33
N GLU A 113 16.08 0.95 7.96
CA GLU A 113 16.72 1.11 6.64
C GLU A 113 15.79 0.69 5.49
N ASP A 114 14.94 -0.32 5.73
CA ASP A 114 13.96 -0.82 4.76
C ASP A 114 12.88 0.22 4.42
N VAL A 115 12.41 0.99 5.40
CA VAL A 115 11.41 2.06 5.19
C VAL A 115 12.01 3.20 4.35
N ARG A 116 13.27 3.55 4.62
CA ARG A 116 14.04 4.53 3.82
C ARG A 116 14.23 4.06 2.39
N ALA A 117 14.67 2.81 2.19
CA ALA A 117 14.86 2.23 0.87
C ALA A 117 13.55 2.16 0.07
N LEU A 118 12.44 1.82 0.71
CA LEU A 118 11.12 1.80 0.07
C LEU A 118 10.67 3.21 -0.35
N ALA A 119 10.83 4.21 0.53
CA ALA A 119 10.51 5.61 0.24
C ALA A 119 11.30 6.12 -0.99
N HIS A 120 12.59 5.82 -1.03
CA HIS A 120 13.48 6.22 -2.12
C HIS A 120 13.11 5.52 -3.43
N LYS A 121 12.86 4.20 -3.41
CA LYS A 121 12.45 3.45 -4.59
C LYS A 121 11.16 3.96 -5.21
N ILE A 122 10.16 4.31 -4.38
CA ILE A 122 8.90 4.87 -4.87
C ILE A 122 9.09 6.26 -5.44
N ALA A 123 9.90 7.11 -4.80
CA ALA A 123 10.21 8.44 -5.31
C ALA A 123 10.91 8.37 -6.68
N ASN A 124 11.90 7.51 -6.85
CA ASN A 124 12.64 7.38 -8.11
C ASN A 124 11.75 6.81 -9.24
N VAL A 125 10.91 5.82 -8.93
CA VAL A 125 9.97 5.25 -9.92
C VAL A 125 8.94 6.29 -10.37
N ALA A 126 8.48 7.15 -9.46
CA ALA A 126 7.44 8.10 -9.76
C ALA A 126 7.92 9.43 -10.36
N PHE A 127 9.10 9.90 -9.96
CA PHE A 127 9.59 11.24 -10.30
C PHE A 127 10.93 11.23 -11.05
N GLY A 128 11.52 10.05 -11.29
CA GLY A 128 12.85 9.91 -11.88
C GLY A 128 13.99 10.29 -10.92
N ASP A 129 15.23 10.13 -11.36
CA ASP A 129 16.45 10.39 -10.56
C ASP A 129 16.65 11.87 -10.15
N GLY A 130 15.76 12.79 -10.57
CA GLY A 130 15.86 14.23 -10.28
C GLY A 130 15.12 14.72 -9.02
N ALA A 131 14.41 13.83 -8.31
CA ALA A 131 13.53 14.22 -7.20
C ALA A 131 14.26 14.71 -5.93
N GLU A 132 15.58 14.53 -5.83
CA GLU A 132 16.39 15.07 -4.72
C GLU A 132 16.50 16.61 -4.77
N LEU A 133 16.48 17.21 -5.96
CA LEU A 133 16.69 18.65 -6.14
C LEU A 133 15.39 19.49 -6.07
N ALA A 134 14.22 18.88 -6.30
CA ALA A 134 12.95 19.61 -6.35
C ALA A 134 12.27 19.80 -4.99
N LEU A 135 12.80 19.20 -3.93
CA LEU A 135 12.19 19.15 -2.60
C LEU A 135 13.15 19.53 -1.47
N SER A 136 14.29 20.15 -1.82
CA SER A 136 15.22 20.81 -0.89
C SER A 136 14.82 22.27 -0.65
#